data_AF-A0A1M7EPD5-F1
#
_entry.id   AF-A0A1M7EPD5-F1
#
_cell.length_a   1.000
_cell.length_b   1.000
_cell.length_c   1.000
_cell.angle_alpha   90.00
_cell.angle_beta   90.00
_cell.angle_gamma   90.00
#
_symmetry.space_group_name_H-M   'P 1'
#
loop_
_entity.id
_entity.type
_entity.pdbx_description
1 polymer ?
#
loop_
_entity_poly.entity_id
_entity_poly.type
_entity_poly.pdbx_seq_one_letter_code
_entity_poly.pdbx_strand_id
1 'polypeptide(L)' 'MSKFMKLLAILLAPALIASCANDDTYPISGEECAPGDPVQDMDAAELDCVPPAG' A
#
# COMPACT_ATOMS: atom_id res chain seq x y z
N MET A 1 -29.14 6.61 -14.50
CA MET A 1 -28.46 5.60 -13.66
C MET A 1 -29.34 5.23 -12.48
N SER A 2 -29.66 3.94 -12.32
CA SER A 2 -30.42 3.43 -11.16
C SER A 2 -29.68 3.73 -9.85
N LYS A 3 -30.42 4.03 -8.78
CA LYS A 3 -29.84 4.25 -7.43
C LYS A 3 -28.99 3.06 -6.97
N PHE A 4 -29.39 1.86 -7.38
CA PHE A 4 -28.66 0.62 -7.14
C PHE A 4 -27.29 0.61 -7.85
N MET A 5 -27.23 1.06 -9.10
CA MET A 5 -25.98 1.12 -9.87
C MET A 5 -24.98 2.11 -9.24
N LYS A 6 -25.47 3.21 -8.66
CA LYS A 6 -24.63 4.19 -7.95
C LYS A 6 -24.06 3.63 -6.66
N LEU A 7 -24.88 2.92 -5.87
CA LEU A 7 -24.43 2.24 -4.65
C LEU A 7 -23.36 1.18 -4.95
N LEU A 8 -23.58 0.39 -6.00
CA LEU A 8 -22.63 -0.63 -6.44
C LEU A 8 -21.27 -0.02 -6.83
N ALA A 9 -21.28 1.09 -7.57
CA ALA A 9 -20.05 1.78 -7.99
C ALA A 9 -19.25 2.33 -6.80
N ILE A 10 -19.93 2.89 -5.79
CA ILE A 10 -19.27 3.40 -4.57
C ILE A 10 -18.64 2.26 -3.77
N LEU A 11 -19.32 1.11 -3.69
CA LEU A 11 -18.83 -0.04 -2.93
C LEU A 11 -17.66 -0.75 -3.61
N LEU A 12 -17.59 -0.75 -4.94
CA LEU A 12 -16.48 -1.36 -5.71
C LEU A 12 -15.27 -0.44 -5.90
N ALA A 13 -15.41 0.88 -5.75
CA ALA A 13 -14.30 1.83 -5.90
C ALA A 13 -13.04 1.49 -5.07
N PRO A 14 -13.11 1.12 -3.78
CA PRO A 14 -11.90 0.82 -3.00
C PRO A 14 -11.18 -0.45 -3.47
N ALA A 15 -11.89 -1.42 -4.06
CA ALA A 15 -11.27 -2.64 -4.57
C ALA A 15 -10.35 -2.38 -5.78
N LEU A 16 -10.55 -1.27 -6.50
CA LEU A 16 -9.73 -0.88 -7.64
C LEU A 16 -8.40 -0.23 -7.25
N ILE A 17 -8.29 0.27 -6.01
CA ILE A 17 -7.09 0.94 -5.48
C ILE A 17 -6.38 0.13 -4.39
N ALA A 18 -6.91 -1.05 -4.05
CA ALA A 18 -6.29 -1.98 -3.11
C ALA A 18 -5.16 -2.76 -3.82
N SER A 19 -4.04 -2.09 -4.11
CA SER A 19 -2.79 -2.81 -4.38
C SER A 19 -2.18 -3.20 -3.05
N CYS A 20 -2.30 -4.46 -2.66
CA CYS A 20 -1.53 -4.99 -1.54
C CYS A 20 -0.04 -4.91 -1.91
N ALA A 21 0.77 -4.31 -1.05
CA ALA A 21 2.21 -4.45 -1.14
C ALA A 21 2.57 -5.93 -0.90
N ASN A 22 3.60 -6.42 -1.58
CA ASN A 22 4.16 -7.73 -1.31
C ASN A 22 5.34 -7.54 -0.33
N ASP A 23 5.14 -7.96 0.92
CA ASP A 23 6.11 -7.76 2.01
C ASP A 23 7.36 -8.65 1.86
N ASP A 24 7.32 -9.66 0.97
CA ASP A 24 8.46 -10.55 0.70
C ASP A 24 9.47 -9.97 -0.31
N THR A 25 9.16 -8.82 -0.90
CA THR A 25 9.99 -8.18 -1.93
C THR A 25 10.16 -6.69 -1.71
N TYR A 26 11.31 -6.13 -2.08
CA TYR A 26 11.50 -4.68 -2.00
C TYR A 26 10.52 -3.93 -2.91
N PRO A 27 9.84 -2.87 -2.43
CA PRO A 27 8.76 -2.21 -3.15
C PRO A 27 9.21 -1.48 -4.43
N ILE A 28 10.50 -1.17 -4.58
CA ILE A 28 11.04 -0.42 -5.72
C ILE A 28 11.71 -1.34 -6.76
N SER A 29 12.55 -2.28 -6.32
CA SER A 29 13.26 -3.19 -7.24
C SER A 29 12.50 -4.49 -7.52
N GLY A 30 11.62 -4.92 -6.62
CA GLY A 30 10.92 -6.20 -6.69
C GLY A 30 11.82 -7.42 -6.37
N GLU A 31 13.05 -7.20 -5.90
CA GLU A 31 13.95 -8.27 -5.47
C GLU A 31 13.47 -8.90 -4.16
N GLU A 32 13.76 -10.19 -3.96
CA GLU A 32 13.43 -10.90 -2.72
C GLU A 32 14.17 -10.30 -1.53
N CYS A 33 13.45 -10.11 -0.43
CA CYS A 33 14.04 -9.67 0.84
C CYS A 33 15.00 -10.74 1.38
N ALA A 34 16.15 -10.32 1.93
CA ALA A 34 17.04 -11.24 2.62
C ALA A 34 16.39 -11.75 3.93
N PRO A 35 16.71 -12.97 4.40
CA PRO A 35 16.22 -13.45 5.69
C PRO A 35 16.66 -12.54 6.84
N GLY A 36 15.68 -11.98 7.57
CA GLY A 36 15.94 -11.08 8.71
C GLY A 36 16.31 -9.65 8.31
N ASP A 37 15.98 -9.25 7.08
CA ASP A 37 16.11 -7.85 6.67
C ASP A 37 15.17 -6.96 7.52
N PRO A 38 15.69 -5.89 8.16
CA PRO A 38 14.87 -4.96 8.93
C PRO A 38 13.66 -4.42 8.17
N VAL A 39 13.74 -4.31 6.84
CA VAL A 39 12.65 -3.82 5.97
C VAL A 39 11.35 -4.64 6.14
N GLN A 40 11.44 -5.92 6.52
CA GLN A 40 10.27 -6.78 6.73
C GLN A 40 9.42 -6.37 7.95
N ASP A 41 10.06 -5.76 8.95
CA ASP A 41 9.41 -5.31 10.19
C ASP A 41 9.21 -3.78 10.21
N MET A 42 9.58 -3.08 9.14
CA MET A 42 9.45 -1.63 9.03
C MET A 42 8.03 -1.25 8.59
N ASP A 43 7.29 -0.57 9.46
CA ASP A 43 6.04 0.06 9.06
C ASP A 43 6.36 1.31 8.21
N ALA A 44 5.87 1.33 6.97
CA ALA A 44 6.02 2.48 6.07
C ALA A 44 5.40 3.76 6.68
N ALA A 45 4.45 3.64 7.61
CA ALA A 45 3.90 4.76 8.36
C ALA A 45 4.86 5.33 9.42
N GLU A 46 5.84 4.56 9.89
CA GLU A 46 6.89 5.03 10.82
C GLU A 46 8.03 5.75 10.08
N LEU A 47 8.18 5.49 8.78
CA LEU A 47 9.12 6.17 7.88
C LEU A 47 8.44 7.31 7.11
N ASP A 48 7.61 8.09 7.80
CA ASP A 48 7.10 9.33 7.24
C ASP A 48 8.32 10.23 6.97
N CYS A 49 8.77 10.24 5.70
CA CYS A 49 9.89 11.03 5.18
C CYS A 49 9.54 12.52 5.17
N VAL A 50 8.99 13.02 6.27
CA VAL A 50 8.66 14.41 6.51
C VAL A 50 9.98 15.13 6.75
N PRO A 51 10.41 16.02 5.83
CA PRO A 51 11.61 16.82 6.07
C PRO A 51 11.39 17.64 7.35
N PRO A 52 12.42 17.83 8.19
CA PRO A 52 12.28 18.72 9.34
C PRO A 52 11.84 20.10 8.84
N ALA A 53 10.77 20.63 9.43
CA ALA A 53 10.31 21.98 9.13
C ALA A 53 11.41 22.96 9.57
N GLY A 54 12.09 23.55 8.58
CA GLY A 54 12.99 24.67 8.78
C GLY A 54 12.24 25.96 9.08
#